data_AF-B5GGS9-F1
#
_entry.id   AF-B5GGS9-F1
#
_cell.length_a   1.000
_cell.length_b   1.000
_cell.length_c   1.000
_cell.angle_alpha   90.00
_cell.angle_beta   90.00
_cell.angle_gamma   90.00
#
_symmetry.space_group_name_H-M   'P 1'
#
loop_
_entity.id
_entity.type
_entity.pdbx_description
1 polymer ?
#
loop_
_entity_poly.entity_id
_entity_poly.type
_entity_poly.pdbx_seq_one_letter_code
_entity_poly.pdbx_strand_id
1 'polypeptide(L)'
;MVRVGARGPYGLRALRRRGAARDRPGGHRGRRGGRAARGRPRGADVRPDRPRRQAATISEVLGEDVAFVELSREDAHAAMARFMPEDVIGGTLDALGSPLPSERRVGPDVRAVLGRPARPFRDWVTRNLPAFT
;
A
#
# COMPACT_ATOMS: atom_id res chain seq x y z
N MET A 1 -25.41 -3.58 13.36
CA MET A 1 -24.32 -4.13 14.19
C MET A 1 -23.93 -5.47 13.60
N VAL A 2 -22.80 -5.56 12.89
CA VAL A 2 -22.29 -6.84 12.36
C VAL A 2 -20.82 -6.91 12.74
N ARG A 3 -20.50 -7.87 13.61
CA ARG A 3 -19.16 -8.18 14.08
C ARG A 3 -18.78 -9.50 13.41
N VAL A 4 -17.91 -9.44 12.41
CA VAL A 4 -17.30 -10.63 11.81
C VAL A 4 -15.84 -10.61 12.22
N GLY A 5 -15.45 -11.59 13.01
CA GLY A 5 -14.06 -11.82 13.36
C GLY A 5 -13.36 -12.54 12.22
N ALA A 6 -12.35 -11.89 11.65
CA ALA A 6 -11.31 -12.53 10.88
C ALA A 6 -10.00 -11.83 11.27
N ARG A 7 -9.04 -12.59 11.80
CA ARG A 7 -7.66 -12.15 12.02
C ARG A 7 -6.84 -12.83 10.93
N GLY A 8 -6.75 -12.22 9.76
CA GLY A 8 -6.11 -12.80 8.59
C GLY A 8 -5.27 -11.76 7.84
N PRO A 9 -3.97 -11.98 7.60
CA PRO A 9 -3.06 -10.96 7.09
C PRO A 9 -3.06 -10.80 5.55
N TYR A 10 -3.98 -11.42 4.82
CA TYR A 10 -3.87 -11.59 3.36
C TYR A 10 -4.66 -10.57 2.53
N GLY A 11 -3.94 -9.86 1.66
CA GLY A 11 -4.39 -9.44 0.32
C GLY A 11 -5.43 -8.33 0.17
N LEU A 12 -5.04 -7.26 -0.53
CA LEU A 12 -5.90 -6.16 -0.99
C LEU A 12 -6.83 -6.58 -2.13
N ARG A 13 -8.15 -6.51 -1.91
CA ARG A 13 -9.10 -6.36 -3.00
C ARG A 13 -9.39 -4.87 -3.20
N ALA A 14 -8.86 -4.28 -4.27
CA ALA A 14 -9.19 -2.92 -4.67
C ALA A 14 -10.64 -2.87 -5.15
N LEU A 15 -11.57 -2.63 -4.23
CA LEU A 15 -12.95 -2.29 -4.56
C LEU A 15 -13.00 -0.80 -4.87
N ARG A 16 -12.96 -0.44 -6.16
CA ARG A 16 -13.33 0.92 -6.60
C ARG A 16 -14.77 1.18 -6.16
N ARG A 17 -14.98 2.00 -5.12
CA ARG A 17 -16.28 2.65 -4.93
C ARG A 17 -16.32 3.85 -5.87
N ARG A 18 -17.14 3.79 -6.92
CA ARG A 18 -17.53 4.98 -7.68
C ARG A 18 -18.37 5.87 -6.76
N GLY A 19 -17.76 6.93 -6.22
CA GLY A 19 -18.48 8.02 -5.59
C GLY A 19 -19.11 8.91 -6.67
N ALA A 20 -20.43 9.08 -6.60
CA ALA A 20 -21.18 9.97 -7.47
C ALA A 20 -20.72 11.43 -7.33
N ALA A 21 -20.57 12.11 -8.47
CA ALA A 21 -20.30 13.53 -8.56
C ALA A 21 -21.41 14.35 -7.88
N ARG A 22 -21.02 15.37 -7.11
CA ARG A 22 -21.89 16.49 -6.75
C ARG A 22 -21.13 17.81 -6.86
N ASP A 23 -21.81 18.74 -7.51
CA ASP A 23 -21.41 20.09 -7.90
C ASP A 23 -20.84 20.96 -6.78
N ARG A 24 -19.91 21.84 -7.18
CA ARG A 24 -19.57 23.08 -6.45
C ARG A 24 -20.44 24.23 -6.97
N PRO A 25 -20.66 25.26 -6.13
CA PRO A 25 -20.30 26.59 -6.58
C PRO A 25 -19.42 27.35 -5.57
N GLY A 26 -18.80 28.41 -6.08
CA GLY A 26 -17.63 29.07 -5.52
C GLY A 26 -17.87 30.02 -4.37
N GLY A 27 -16.76 30.45 -3.77
CA GLY A 27 -16.71 31.42 -2.67
C GLY A 27 -15.27 31.70 -2.26
N HIS A 28 -14.58 32.57 -3.00
CA HIS A 28 -13.28 33.11 -2.60
C HIS A 28 -13.45 34.18 -1.51
N ARG A 29 -12.73 34.04 -0.38
CA ARG A 29 -11.98 35.15 0.24
C ARG A 29 -11.02 34.67 1.33
N GLY A 30 -9.74 34.96 1.08
CA GLY A 30 -8.68 35.33 2.01
C GLY A 30 -8.54 34.60 3.35
N ARG A 31 -7.39 33.92 3.51
CA ARG A 31 -6.53 34.16 4.68
C ARG A 31 -5.08 33.74 4.38
N ARG A 32 -4.20 34.73 4.50
CA ARG A 32 -2.74 34.60 4.54
C ARG A 32 -2.36 33.78 5.78
N GLY A 33 -1.43 32.87 5.61
CA GLY A 33 -0.88 32.04 6.67
C GLY A 33 0.20 31.15 6.10
N GLY A 34 1.29 31.77 5.63
CA GLY A 34 2.50 31.08 5.19
C GLY A 34 3.13 30.33 6.36
N ARG A 35 2.67 29.12 6.63
CA ARG A 35 3.47 28.11 7.29
C ARG A 35 4.15 27.34 6.17
N ALA A 36 5.43 27.64 5.98
CA ALA A 36 6.33 26.82 5.20
C ALA A 36 6.05 25.35 5.57
N ALA A 37 5.44 24.61 4.64
CA ALA A 37 5.43 23.17 4.69
C ALA A 37 6.91 22.80 4.64
N ARG A 38 7.51 22.60 5.83
CA ARG A 38 8.82 21.96 5.97
C ARG A 38 8.65 20.64 5.24
N GLY A 39 9.12 20.60 4.00
CA GLY A 39 9.11 19.40 3.19
C GLY A 39 9.72 18.33 4.05
N ARG A 40 8.96 17.28 4.35
CA ARG A 40 9.54 16.10 4.98
C ARG A 40 10.79 15.76 4.15
N PRO A 41 11.95 15.52 4.78
CA PRO A 41 13.18 15.26 4.06
C PRO A 41 12.90 14.18 3.00
N ARG A 42 13.22 14.49 1.75
CA ARG A 42 13.17 13.53 0.64
C ARG A 42 14.24 12.48 0.93
N GLY A 43 13.81 11.41 1.58
CA GLY A 43 14.69 10.38 2.14
C GLY A 43 14.13 9.83 3.45
N ALA A 44 12.81 9.61 3.53
CA ALA A 44 12.28 8.83 4.64
C ALA A 44 13.00 7.47 4.63
N ASP A 45 13.63 7.11 5.76
CA ASP A 45 14.27 5.82 5.94
C ASP A 45 13.36 4.73 5.39
N VAL A 46 13.91 3.89 4.52
CA VAL A 46 13.18 2.72 4.03
C VAL A 46 12.85 1.86 5.24
N ARG A 47 11.56 1.61 5.42
CA ARG A 47 11.02 0.82 6.52
C ARG A 47 10.22 -0.34 5.94
N PRO A 48 10.06 -1.43 6.70
CA PRO A 48 9.15 -2.49 6.31
C PRO A 48 7.74 -1.91 6.18
N ASP A 49 7.21 -1.92 4.96
CA ASP A 49 5.85 -1.46 4.70
C ASP A 49 4.87 -2.61 4.92
N ARG A 50 3.78 -2.32 5.63
CA ARG A 50 2.68 -3.28 5.82
C ARG A 50 1.65 -3.12 4.70
N PRO A 51 0.94 -4.18 4.28
CA PRO A 51 -0.06 -4.11 3.21
C PRO A 51 -1.09 -2.98 3.39
N ARG A 52 -1.59 -2.77 4.62
CA ARG A 52 -2.51 -1.67 4.95
C ARG A 52 -1.91 -0.27 4.69
N ARG A 53 -0.62 -0.09 4.93
CA ARG A 53 0.09 1.18 4.69
C ARG A 53 0.39 1.39 3.21
N GLN A 54 0.67 0.32 2.47
CA GLN A 54 0.80 0.37 1.02
C GLN A 54 -0.51 0.81 0.36
N ALA A 55 -1.64 0.24 0.77
CA ALA A 55 -2.97 0.64 0.29
C ALA A 55 -3.24 2.13 0.53
N ALA A 56 -2.97 2.63 1.74
CA ALA A 56 -3.11 4.05 2.06
C ALA A 56 -2.21 4.93 1.20
N THR A 57 -0.96 4.52 0.96
CA THR A 57 -0.04 5.25 0.08
C THR A 57 -0.53 5.29 -1.36
N ILE A 58 -1.09 4.19 -1.87
CA ILE A 58 -1.69 4.13 -3.20
C ILE A 58 -2.90 5.07 -3.28
N SER A 59 -3.81 5.01 -2.30
CA SER A 59 -4.97 5.91 -2.23
C SER A 59 -4.56 7.38 -2.22
N GLU A 60 -3.56 7.75 -1.40
CA GLU A 60 -3.04 9.12 -1.33
C GLU A 60 -2.45 9.61 -2.66
N VAL A 61 -1.71 8.76 -3.38
CA VAL A 61 -1.07 9.16 -4.65
C VAL A 61 -2.07 9.14 -5.81
N LEU A 62 -3.01 8.20 -5.81
CA LEU A 62 -4.06 8.07 -6.82
C LEU A 62 -5.12 9.17 -6.69
N GLY A 63 -5.36 9.67 -5.48
CA GLY A 63 -6.45 10.62 -5.21
C GLY A 63 -7.83 9.97 -5.22
N GLU A 64 -7.89 8.62 -5.18
CA GLU A 64 -9.11 7.83 -5.08
C GLU A 64 -9.13 7.03 -3.76
N ASP A 65 -10.31 6.73 -3.24
CA ASP A 65 -10.47 5.88 -2.06
C ASP A 65 -10.14 4.41 -2.41
N VAL A 66 -9.09 3.87 -1.80
CA VAL A 66 -8.66 2.47 -1.97
C VAL A 66 -8.76 1.75 -0.63
N ALA A 67 -9.77 0.88 -0.52
CA ALA A 67 -9.99 0.08 0.68
C ALA A 67 -9.02 -1.10 0.78
N PHE A 68 -8.48 -1.32 1.99
CA PHE A 68 -7.84 -2.57 2.37
C PHE A 68 -8.88 -3.51 2.99
N VAL A 69 -9.18 -4.60 2.29
CA VAL A 69 -10.09 -5.67 2.76
C VAL A 69 -9.24 -6.92 3.01
N GLU A 70 -9.37 -7.53 4.18
CA GLU A 70 -8.68 -8.80 4.48
C GLU A 70 -9.40 -9.97 3.77
N LEU A 71 -8.61 -10.89 3.23
CA LEU A 71 -9.06 -12.18 2.74
C LEU A 71 -8.80 -13.27 3.77
N SER A 72 -9.67 -14.29 3.78
CA SER A 72 -9.37 -15.53 4.48
C SER A 72 -8.19 -16.22 3.78
N ARG A 73 -7.51 -17.12 4.51
CA ARG A 73 -6.42 -17.91 3.92
C ARG A 73 -6.91 -18.76 2.75
N GLU A 74 -8.12 -19.32 2.86
CA GLU A 74 -8.76 -20.12 1.82
C GLU A 74 -9.09 -19.29 0.57
N ASP A 75 -9.69 -18.10 0.74
CA ASP A 75 -9.99 -17.21 -0.39
C ASP A 75 -8.71 -16.75 -1.11
N ALA A 76 -7.66 -16.44 -0.34
CA ALA A 76 -6.36 -16.06 -0.88
C ALA A 76 -5.71 -17.24 -1.62
N HIS A 77 -5.81 -18.45 -1.08
CA HIS A 77 -5.33 -19.68 -1.71
C HIS A 77 -6.01 -19.92 -3.06
N ALA A 78 -7.35 -19.93 -3.07
CA ALA A 78 -8.15 -20.12 -4.28
C ALA A 78 -7.89 -19.05 -5.36
N ALA A 79 -7.56 -17.82 -4.96
CA ALA A 79 -7.17 -16.77 -5.89
C ALA A 79 -5.77 -17.02 -6.48
N MET A 80 -4.80 -17.45 -5.67
CA MET A 80 -3.42 -17.73 -6.11
C MET A 80 -3.32 -18.95 -7.01
N ALA A 81 -4.09 -20.00 -6.74
CA ALA A 81 -4.11 -21.25 -7.52
C ALA A 81 -4.45 -21.04 -9.02
N ARG A 82 -4.98 -19.88 -9.40
CA ARG A 82 -5.27 -19.52 -10.79
C ARG A 82 -4.02 -19.21 -11.63
N PHE A 83 -2.91 -18.86 -10.98
CA PHE A 83 -1.70 -18.39 -11.67
C PHE A 83 -0.40 -18.89 -11.05
N MET A 84 -0.48 -19.65 -9.95
CA MET A 84 0.67 -20.18 -9.22
C MET A 84 0.50 -21.69 -8.99
N PRO A 85 1.57 -22.50 -9.10
CA PRO A 85 1.55 -23.92 -8.73
C PRO A 85 1.20 -24.13 -7.26
N GLU A 86 0.41 -25.17 -6.96
CA GLU A 86 -0.14 -25.48 -5.64
C GLU A 86 0.91 -25.55 -4.53
N ASP A 87 2.05 -26.19 -4.81
CA ASP A 87 3.16 -26.40 -3.89
C ASP A 87 3.84 -25.10 -3.42
N VAL A 88 3.69 -24.00 -4.19
CA VAL A 88 4.26 -22.69 -3.86
C VAL A 88 3.31 -21.82 -3.02
N ILE A 89 2.00 -22.08 -3.09
CA ILE A 89 0.98 -21.20 -2.51
C ILE A 89 1.10 -21.17 -0.99
N GLY A 90 1.27 -22.34 -0.36
CA GLY A 90 1.39 -22.46 1.09
C GLY A 90 2.50 -21.57 1.66
N GLY A 91 3.71 -21.70 1.11
CA GLY A 91 4.87 -20.88 1.52
C GLY A 91 4.69 -19.40 1.22
N THR A 92 4.08 -19.06 0.09
CA THR A 92 3.77 -17.66 -0.26
C THR A 92 2.81 -17.02 0.74
N LEU A 93 1.75 -17.75 1.13
CA LEU A 93 0.84 -17.29 2.18
C LEU A 93 1.59 -17.14 3.50
N ASP A 94 2.41 -18.09 3.92
CA ASP A 94 3.15 -17.92 5.18
C ASP A 94 4.08 -16.69 5.17
N ALA A 95 4.81 -16.44 4.08
CA ALA A 95 5.68 -15.27 3.93
C ALA A 95 4.91 -13.95 3.95
N LEU A 96 3.73 -13.87 3.32
CA LEU A 96 2.92 -12.65 3.31
C LEU A 96 2.18 -12.44 4.64
N GLY A 97 1.83 -13.52 5.32
CA GLY A 97 0.92 -13.48 6.44
C GLY A 97 1.56 -13.50 7.81
N SER A 98 2.52 -14.40 7.98
CA SER A 98 3.29 -14.56 9.19
C SER A 98 4.79 -14.56 8.87
N PRO A 99 5.32 -13.47 8.26
CA PRO A 99 6.71 -13.45 7.85
C PRO A 99 7.65 -13.69 9.03
N LEU A 100 8.78 -14.32 8.75
CA LEU A 100 9.87 -14.45 9.70
C LEU A 100 10.47 -13.06 10.01
N PRO A 101 11.06 -12.86 11.20
CA PRO A 101 11.75 -11.62 11.52
C PRO A 101 12.87 -11.25 10.53
N SER A 102 13.53 -12.25 9.94
CA SER A 102 14.55 -12.07 8.90
C SER A 102 13.96 -11.47 7.61
N GLU A 103 12.79 -11.95 7.17
CA GLU A 103 12.11 -11.48 5.96
C GLU A 103 11.63 -10.04 6.06
N ARG A 104 11.41 -9.54 7.29
CA ARG A 104 11.05 -8.13 7.54
C ARG A 104 12.25 -7.20 7.71
N ARG A 105 13.47 -7.70 7.76
CA ARG A 105 14.65 -6.88 8.05
C ARG A 105 15.02 -6.06 6.81
N VAL A 106 15.12 -4.73 6.96
CA VAL A 106 15.65 -3.87 5.91
C VAL A 106 17.18 -3.94 5.93
N GLY A 107 17.77 -4.39 4.83
CA GLY A 107 19.23 -4.47 4.64
C GLY A 107 19.84 -3.20 4.02
N PRO A 108 21.16 -3.00 4.16
CA PRO A 108 21.88 -1.85 3.59
C PRO A 108 22.23 -2.03 2.10
N ASP A 109 21.91 -3.18 1.51
CA ASP A 109 22.52 -3.68 0.27
C ASP A 109 22.31 -2.75 -0.93
N VAL A 110 21.15 -2.09 -1.03
CA VAL A 110 20.89 -1.12 -2.10
C VAL A 110 21.91 0.02 -2.08
N ARG A 111 22.24 0.54 -0.89
CA ARG A 111 23.26 1.58 -0.75
C ARG A 111 24.65 1.03 -1.02
N ALA A 112 24.96 -0.15 -0.48
CA ALA A 112 26.27 -0.77 -0.63
C ALA A 112 26.61 -1.07 -2.10
N VAL A 113 25.64 -1.58 -2.87
CA VAL A 113 25.84 -1.99 -4.26
C VAL A 113 25.67 -0.83 -5.24
N LEU A 114 24.65 0.03 -5.05
CA LEU A 114 24.29 1.07 -6.03
C LEU A 114 24.81 2.47 -5.67
N GLY A 115 25.48 2.65 -4.53
CA GLY A 115 26.01 3.94 -4.07
C GLY A 115 24.94 4.99 -3.71
N ARG A 116 23.67 4.62 -3.67
CA ARG A 116 22.53 5.52 -3.40
C ARG A 116 21.52 4.89 -2.45
N PRO A 117 20.78 5.67 -1.64
CA PRO A 117 19.74 5.12 -0.79
C PRO A 117 18.64 4.39 -1.60
N ALA A 118 18.05 3.38 -0.98
CA ALA A 118 16.80 2.81 -1.46
C ALA A 118 15.70 3.88 -1.46
N ARG A 119 14.81 3.82 -2.45
CA ARG A 119 13.70 4.77 -2.59
C ARG A 119 12.49 4.28 -1.79
N PRO A 120 11.72 5.18 -1.17
CA PRO A 120 10.51 4.81 -0.44
C PRO A 120 9.42 4.29 -1.39
N PHE A 121 8.50 3.47 -0.87
CA PHE A 121 7.39 2.89 -1.65
C PHE A 121 6.55 3.95 -2.37
N ARG A 122 6.34 5.13 -1.76
CA ARG A 122 5.61 6.24 -2.39
C ARG A 122 6.21 6.66 -3.73
N ASP A 123 7.54 6.74 -3.83
CA ASP A 123 8.21 7.14 -5.07
C ASP A 123 7.97 6.10 -6.18
N TRP A 124 7.94 4.81 -5.79
CA TRP A 124 7.55 3.74 -6.70
C TRP A 124 6.10 3.89 -7.16
N VAL A 125 5.15 4.15 -6.25
CA VAL A 125 3.73 4.35 -6.60
C VAL A 125 3.58 5.53 -7.57
N THR A 126 4.20 6.68 -7.28
CA THR A 126 4.15 7.86 -8.15
C THR A 126 4.67 7.56 -9.55
N ARG A 127 5.76 6.78 -9.66
CA ARG A 127 6.33 6.43 -10.96
C ARG A 127 5.48 5.43 -11.75
N ASN A 128 4.69 4.60 -11.06
CA ASN A 128 3.85 3.54 -11.66
C ASN A 128 2.37 3.90 -11.66
N LEU A 129 2.02 5.17 -11.42
CA LEU A 129 0.62 5.60 -11.34
C LEU A 129 -0.23 5.19 -12.56
N PRO A 130 0.28 5.22 -13.82
CA PRO A 130 -0.50 4.77 -14.99
C PRO A 130 -0.96 3.30 -14.95
N ALA A 131 -0.38 2.45 -14.10
CA ALA A 131 -0.82 1.06 -13.95
C ALA A 131 -2.09 0.90 -13.09
N PHE A 132 -2.53 1.96 -12.41
CA PHE A 132 -3.69 1.95 -11.50
C PHE A 132 -4.94 2.65 -12.07
N THR A 133 -4.80 3.28 -13.24
CA THR A 133 -5.84 4.05 -13.94
C THR A 133 -6.33 3.31 -15.16
#